data_AF-A0A1I5HYB3-F1
#
_entry.id   AF-A0A1I5HYB3-F1
#
_cell.length_a   1.000
_cell.length_b   1.000
_cell.length_c   1.000
_cell.angle_alpha   90.00
_cell.angle_beta   90.00
_cell.angle_gamma   90.00
#
_symmetry.space_group_name_H-M   'P 1'
#
loop_
_entity.id
_entity.type
_entity.pdbx_description
1 polymer ?
#
loop_
_entity_poly.entity_id
_entity_poly.type
_entity_poly.pdbx_seq_one_letter_code
_entity_poly.pdbx_strand_id
1 'polypeptide(L)'
;MEVLNHSTLYMKIKHYLLVLVAVLPLLNACRKDETEQLSLPTIAASNAITTTGFANGFFIANEGWYGHGSGDLHFYDYSADTLRLNIYAAANPGKTLGGATSTLQFATIFRNKMYIVVKVGGPLVVTDANTMVESARLTTMPDNDGHAFLGLDSTKGLLTTGGGVYPITLPGLTAGTKLPGITSYSGDMIKAGNYVFVHAQTEGIVAYNASSLTVARTFGTANLCFALGKDGAVYAANTDSLIRINPTTLARTAVKLPFSTPSPWGAWRHSAITSSTTDSTIFIVRNNGFMGGTTLYRYVIGNTASLSTPFITLPSGQYFYGAGAAYDKSNNTLVVTTVNGPFTGSVNTVLRYNATTGTLINSNVFNGWYFPAMPVFY
;
A
#
# COMPACT_ATOMS: atom_id res chain seq x y z
N MET A 1 -12.19 -23.32 75.53
CA MET A 1 -13.25 -22.90 74.59
C MET A 1 -12.62 -22.88 73.21
N GLU A 2 -12.53 -24.04 72.57
CA GLU A 2 -13.49 -24.50 71.55
C GLU A 2 -13.46 -23.59 70.32
N VAL A 3 -12.66 -23.93 69.29
CA VAL A 3 -12.88 -24.93 68.23
C VAL A 3 -13.80 -24.39 67.13
N LEU A 4 -13.24 -24.29 65.93
CA LEU A 4 -13.86 -24.67 64.64
C LEU A 4 -12.67 -24.89 63.66
N ASN A 5 -12.12 -26.10 63.62
CA ASN A 5 -12.44 -27.26 62.77
C ASN A 5 -11.66 -27.31 61.44
N HIS A 6 -10.66 -28.20 61.46
CA HIS A 6 -9.99 -28.88 60.35
C HIS A 6 -10.99 -29.43 59.31
N SER A 7 -10.65 -29.50 58.02
CA SER A 7 -9.99 -30.65 57.34
C SER A 7 -10.53 -30.62 55.90
N THR A 8 -9.91 -31.03 54.79
CA THR A 8 -8.67 -31.68 54.36
C THR A 8 -8.78 -31.65 52.82
N LEU A 9 -7.75 -31.46 52.00
CA LEU A 9 -6.88 -32.55 51.52
C LEU A 9 -5.75 -31.89 50.68
N TYR A 10 -4.55 -31.69 51.22
CA TYR A 10 -3.38 -32.58 51.21
C TYR A 10 -2.81 -32.98 49.82
N MET A 11 -1.60 -32.42 49.57
CA MET A 11 -0.38 -33.07 49.03
C MET A 11 -0.36 -33.44 47.53
N LYS A 12 0.74 -33.32 46.78
CA LYS A 12 2.20 -33.22 47.06
C LYS A 12 2.91 -32.88 45.71
N ILE A 13 3.90 -31.98 45.68
CA ILE A 13 5.35 -32.26 45.53
C ILE A 13 5.71 -32.89 44.16
N LYS A 14 6.72 -32.48 43.39
CA LYS A 14 7.80 -31.47 43.41
C LYS A 14 8.57 -31.68 42.06
N HIS A 15 9.54 -30.80 41.78
CA HIS A 15 10.81 -31.06 41.04
C HIS A 15 10.79 -30.87 39.50
N TYR A 16 11.73 -30.17 38.86
CA TYR A 16 12.90 -29.40 39.31
C TYR A 16 13.28 -28.37 38.23
N LEU A 17 13.62 -27.17 38.71
CA LEU A 17 14.47 -26.18 38.06
C LEU A 17 15.94 -26.60 38.20
N LEU A 18 16.78 -26.08 37.29
CA LEU A 18 18.20 -25.73 37.47
C LEU A 18 19.24 -26.77 37.05
N VAL A 19 20.01 -26.46 35.99
CA VAL A 19 21.49 -26.45 36.03
C VAL A 19 22.00 -25.36 35.09
N LEU A 20 22.72 -24.41 35.67
CA LEU A 20 23.66 -23.50 35.02
C LEU A 20 25.08 -23.99 35.34
N VAL A 21 26.06 -23.61 34.50
CA VAL A 21 27.50 -23.42 34.73
C VAL A 21 28.38 -24.24 33.77
N ALA A 22 29.05 -23.57 32.84
CA ALA A 22 30.52 -23.40 32.82
C ALA A 22 30.98 -22.73 31.51
N VAL A 23 32.09 -21.97 31.59
CA VAL A 23 32.58 -21.00 30.61
C VAL A 23 34.02 -21.34 30.17
N LEU A 24 34.28 -21.21 28.85
CA LEU A 24 35.56 -20.98 28.11
C LEU A 24 36.59 -22.16 27.96
N PRO A 25 37.57 -22.09 27.01
CA PRO A 25 37.48 -21.98 25.53
C PRO A 25 38.47 -22.91 24.78
N LEU A 26 38.16 -23.45 23.59
CA LEU A 26 39.20 -24.01 22.70
C LEU A 26 38.89 -23.86 21.19
N LEU A 27 39.70 -23.00 20.55
CA LEU A 27 40.41 -23.14 19.28
C LEU A 27 39.64 -23.31 17.95
N ASN A 28 39.80 -22.26 17.12
CA ASN A 28 40.00 -22.23 15.67
C ASN A 28 39.94 -23.57 14.91
N ALA A 29 38.91 -23.70 14.08
CA ALA A 29 39.04 -24.32 12.78
C ALA A 29 38.44 -23.37 11.73
N CYS A 30 39.30 -22.59 11.08
CA CYS A 30 38.96 -21.87 9.85
C CYS A 30 38.49 -22.89 8.82
N ARG A 31 37.18 -22.98 8.58
CA ARG A 31 36.66 -23.49 7.32
C ARG A 31 36.36 -22.30 6.44
N LYS A 32 37.18 -22.15 5.41
CA LYS A 32 37.05 -21.12 4.38
C LYS A 32 35.88 -21.53 3.49
N ASP A 33 34.67 -21.18 3.90
CA ASP A 33 33.52 -21.30 3.02
C ASP A 33 33.58 -20.14 2.03
N GLU A 34 33.83 -20.50 0.77
CA GLU A 34 33.84 -19.59 -0.36
C GLU A 34 32.46 -18.92 -0.41
N THR A 35 32.47 -17.60 -0.21
CA THR A 35 31.29 -16.77 -0.41
C THR A 35 31.01 -16.77 -1.91
N GLU A 36 30.08 -17.63 -2.32
CA GLU A 36 29.48 -17.57 -3.64
C GLU A 36 28.74 -16.24 -3.74
N GLN A 37 29.46 -15.23 -4.23
CA GLN A 37 28.94 -13.91 -4.51
C GLN A 37 27.99 -14.07 -5.70
N LEU A 38 26.72 -14.32 -5.40
CA LEU A 38 25.62 -14.27 -6.37
C LEU A 38 25.58 -12.85 -6.94
N SER A 39 26.27 -12.67 -8.06
CA SER A 39 26.17 -11.48 -8.89
C SER A 39 24.78 -11.46 -9.51
N LEU A 40 24.11 -10.30 -9.41
CA LEU A 40 22.91 -10.02 -10.18
C LEU A 40 23.24 -10.27 -11.67
N PRO A 41 22.43 -11.02 -12.42
CA PRO A 41 22.69 -11.19 -13.84
C PRO A 41 22.68 -9.83 -14.51
N THR A 42 23.79 -9.47 -15.14
CA THR A 42 23.89 -8.32 -16.04
C THR A 42 22.89 -8.54 -17.16
N ILE A 43 21.78 -7.80 -17.11
CA ILE A 43 20.78 -7.85 -18.19
C ILE A 43 21.48 -7.30 -19.43
N ALA A 44 21.65 -8.16 -20.44
CA ALA A 44 22.13 -7.73 -21.74
C ALA A 44 21.21 -6.60 -22.23
N ALA A 45 21.80 -5.43 -22.49
CA ALA A 45 21.10 -4.33 -23.12
C ALA A 45 20.77 -4.73 -24.57
N SER A 46 19.64 -5.39 -24.78
CA SER A 46 18.99 -5.44 -26.09
C SER A 46 17.47 -5.56 -25.92
N ASN A 47 16.82 -4.42 -25.90
CA ASN A 47 15.97 -4.04 -27.01
C ASN A 47 15.91 -2.51 -26.98
N ALA A 48 16.27 -1.87 -28.09
CA ALA A 48 15.91 -0.50 -28.31
C ALA A 48 14.38 -0.43 -28.18
N ILE A 49 13.92 0.04 -27.02
CA ILE A 49 12.53 0.36 -26.79
C ILE A 49 12.23 1.45 -27.81
N THR A 50 11.53 1.07 -28.88
CA THR A 50 10.77 2.02 -29.68
C THR A 50 10.02 2.91 -28.71
N THR A 51 10.01 4.21 -28.97
CA THR A 51 9.39 5.26 -28.17
C THR A 51 7.86 5.15 -28.10
N THR A 52 7.33 3.97 -27.81
CA THR A 52 5.98 3.78 -27.29
C THR A 52 6.01 4.24 -25.84
N GLY A 53 5.60 5.49 -25.65
CA GLY A 53 5.42 6.08 -24.33
C GLY A 53 4.42 5.29 -23.50
N PHE A 54 4.37 5.56 -22.20
CA PHE A 54 3.60 4.76 -21.26
C PHE A 54 2.11 5.12 -21.20
N ALA A 55 1.50 5.65 -22.27
CA ALA A 55 0.12 6.18 -22.23
C ALA A 55 -0.99 5.12 -22.35
N ASN A 56 -0.72 3.96 -22.97
CA ASN A 56 -1.72 2.92 -23.24
C ASN A 56 -1.61 1.73 -22.28
N GLY A 57 -1.81 2.01 -20.99
CA GLY A 57 -1.61 1.01 -19.97
C GLY A 57 -1.77 1.54 -18.56
N PHE A 58 -1.23 0.80 -17.62
CA PHE A 58 -1.12 1.20 -16.22
C PHE A 58 0.23 0.78 -15.65
N PHE A 59 0.60 1.37 -14.53
CA PHE A 59 1.83 1.06 -13.84
C PHE A 59 1.57 0.18 -12.63
N ILE A 60 2.61 -0.50 -12.17
CA ILE A 60 2.62 -1.20 -10.90
C ILE A 60 3.83 -0.69 -10.13
N ALA A 61 3.59 -0.02 -9.02
CA ALA A 61 4.64 0.26 -8.04
C ALA A 61 4.96 -1.03 -7.30
N ASN A 62 6.22 -1.45 -7.33
CA ASN A 62 6.69 -2.64 -6.63
C ASN A 62 7.51 -2.20 -5.43
N GLU A 63 7.30 -2.84 -4.29
CA GLU A 63 7.92 -2.48 -3.02
C GLU A 63 9.45 -2.61 -3.07
N GLY A 64 9.94 -3.62 -3.78
CA GLY A 64 11.32 -4.10 -3.67
C GLY A 64 11.48 -5.03 -2.46
N TRP A 65 12.70 -5.51 -2.25
CA TRP A 65 12.98 -6.48 -1.19
C TRP A 65 13.75 -5.80 -0.06
N TYR A 66 13.03 -5.51 1.03
CA TYR A 66 13.61 -4.91 2.22
C TYR A 66 14.82 -5.72 2.72
N GLY A 67 15.94 -5.04 2.91
CA GLY A 67 17.25 -5.62 3.24
C GLY A 67 18.14 -5.92 2.02
N HIS A 68 17.61 -5.84 0.80
CA HIS A 68 18.30 -6.23 -0.44
C HIS A 68 18.31 -5.12 -1.49
N GLY A 69 17.21 -4.38 -1.64
CA GLY A 69 17.11 -3.32 -2.65
C GLY A 69 15.74 -2.66 -2.68
N SER A 70 15.72 -1.39 -3.10
CA SER A 70 14.47 -0.66 -3.31
C SER A 70 13.74 -1.12 -4.56
N GLY A 71 12.46 -0.82 -4.62
CA GLY A 71 11.58 -1.18 -5.72
C GLY A 71 11.70 -0.28 -6.95
N ASP A 72 10.92 -0.63 -7.98
CA ASP A 72 10.81 0.07 -9.26
C ASP A 72 9.35 0.00 -9.74
N LEU A 73 9.03 0.75 -10.79
CA LEU A 73 7.74 0.66 -11.47
C LEU A 73 7.82 -0.37 -12.61
N HIS A 74 6.73 -1.09 -12.82
CA HIS A 74 6.50 -1.88 -14.02
C HIS A 74 5.36 -1.23 -14.81
N PHE A 75 5.30 -1.45 -16.11
CA PHE A 75 4.23 -0.96 -16.96
C PHE A 75 3.53 -2.12 -17.66
N TYR A 76 2.21 -2.18 -17.51
CA TYR A 76 1.37 -3.12 -18.23
C TYR A 76 0.81 -2.45 -19.48
N ASP A 77 1.13 -3.00 -20.65
CA ASP A 77 0.65 -2.51 -21.94
C ASP A 77 -0.67 -3.19 -22.33
N TYR A 78 -1.73 -2.41 -22.57
CA TYR A 78 -3.04 -2.97 -22.91
C TYR A 78 -3.07 -3.68 -24.26
N SER A 79 -2.32 -3.18 -25.25
CA SER A 79 -2.31 -3.74 -26.60
C SER A 79 -1.49 -5.00 -26.69
N ALA A 80 -0.35 -5.03 -26.00
CA ALA A 80 0.52 -6.20 -25.99
C ALA A 80 0.10 -7.26 -24.98
N ASP A 81 -0.74 -6.91 -23.99
CA ASP A 81 -1.08 -7.79 -22.84
C ASP A 81 0.19 -8.32 -22.14
N THR A 82 1.16 -7.43 -21.90
CA THR A 82 2.44 -7.80 -21.29
C THR A 82 2.96 -6.73 -20.34
N LEU A 83 3.86 -7.13 -19.43
CA LEU A 83 4.56 -6.26 -18.51
C LEU A 83 5.96 -5.89 -19.03
N ARG A 84 6.27 -4.60 -19.00
CA ARG A 84 7.62 -4.04 -19.10
C ARG A 84 8.11 -3.78 -17.68
N LEU A 85 9.17 -4.46 -17.27
CA LEU A 85 9.69 -4.40 -15.90
C LEU A 85 10.72 -3.27 -15.74
N ASN A 86 10.88 -2.78 -14.50
CA ASN A 86 11.90 -1.81 -14.07
C ASN A 86 12.04 -0.57 -14.97
N ILE A 87 10.90 0.05 -15.30
CA ILE A 87 10.86 1.13 -16.29
C ILE A 87 11.51 2.42 -15.79
N TYR A 88 11.56 2.65 -14.48
CA TYR A 88 12.24 3.82 -13.93
C TYR A 88 13.76 3.69 -14.11
N ALA A 89 14.34 2.54 -13.72
CA ALA A 89 15.75 2.27 -13.91
C ALA A 89 16.16 2.32 -15.39
N ALA A 90 15.32 1.79 -16.27
CA ALA A 90 15.56 1.84 -17.72
C ALA A 90 15.57 3.29 -18.26
N ALA A 91 14.66 4.15 -17.79
CA ALA A 91 14.57 5.54 -18.22
C ALA A 91 15.61 6.46 -17.55
N ASN A 92 16.19 6.05 -16.42
CA ASN A 92 17.10 6.86 -15.62
C ASN A 92 18.40 6.10 -15.22
N PRO A 93 19.27 5.76 -16.19
CA PRO A 93 20.50 5.02 -15.91
C PRO A 93 21.36 5.69 -14.83
N GLY A 94 21.82 4.90 -13.85
CA GLY A 94 22.66 5.37 -12.74
C GLY A 94 21.90 6.03 -11.59
N LYS A 95 20.59 6.21 -11.67
CA LYS A 95 19.75 6.70 -10.56
C LYS A 95 19.06 5.54 -9.84
N THR A 96 18.85 5.68 -8.53
CA THR A 96 18.10 4.71 -7.72
C THR A 96 16.90 5.36 -7.02
N LEU A 97 15.89 4.55 -6.71
CA LEU A 97 14.73 4.94 -5.93
C LEU A 97 14.92 4.78 -4.41
N GLY A 98 16.09 4.36 -3.94
CA GLY A 98 16.36 4.22 -2.51
C GLY A 98 17.52 3.26 -2.25
N GLY A 99 17.77 3.00 -0.96
CA GLY A 99 18.75 2.01 -0.50
C GLY A 99 18.15 0.63 -0.27
N ALA A 100 18.93 -0.28 0.32
CA ALA A 100 18.51 -1.65 0.59
C ALA A 100 17.31 -1.75 1.55
N THR A 101 17.07 -0.75 2.40
CA THR A 101 15.97 -0.71 3.37
C THR A 101 14.78 0.14 2.92
N SER A 102 14.87 0.81 1.77
CA SER A 102 13.84 1.73 1.30
C SER A 102 12.80 0.99 0.46
N THR A 103 11.51 1.17 0.73
CA THR A 103 10.44 0.44 0.06
C THR A 103 9.47 1.35 -0.68
N LEU A 104 9.17 1.02 -1.94
CA LEU A 104 8.25 1.79 -2.79
C LEU A 104 6.81 1.32 -2.55
N GLN A 105 6.10 2.01 -1.66
CA GLN A 105 4.72 1.66 -1.29
C GLN A 105 3.65 2.53 -1.94
N PHE A 106 4.03 3.64 -2.57
CA PHE A 106 3.06 4.56 -3.14
C PHE A 106 3.59 5.26 -4.39
N ALA A 107 2.74 5.34 -5.41
CA ALA A 107 2.94 6.23 -6.53
C ALA A 107 1.59 6.73 -7.06
N THR A 108 1.59 7.93 -7.66
CA THR A 108 0.39 8.52 -8.24
C THR A 108 0.73 9.40 -9.42
N ILE A 109 -0.20 9.51 -10.37
CA ILE A 109 -0.08 10.45 -11.50
C ILE A 109 -0.85 11.72 -11.16
N PHE A 110 -0.19 12.86 -11.29
CA PHE A 110 -0.80 14.17 -11.16
C PHE A 110 -0.24 15.11 -12.23
N ARG A 111 -1.13 15.70 -13.03
CA ARG A 111 -0.78 16.64 -14.11
C ARG A 111 0.32 16.11 -15.05
N ASN A 112 0.14 14.87 -15.52
CA ASN A 112 1.07 14.17 -16.42
C ASN A 112 2.47 13.89 -15.84
N LYS A 113 2.61 13.96 -14.52
CA LYS A 113 3.84 13.58 -13.79
C LYS A 113 3.54 12.42 -12.86
N MET A 114 4.45 11.47 -12.80
CA MET A 114 4.42 10.37 -11.82
C MET A 114 5.17 10.81 -10.57
N TYR A 115 4.49 10.79 -9.43
CA TYR A 115 5.05 11.05 -8.10
C TYR A 115 5.28 9.71 -7.42
N ILE A 116 6.52 9.41 -7.07
CA ILE A 116 6.99 8.13 -6.55
C ILE A 116 7.48 8.36 -5.13
N VAL A 117 6.78 7.82 -4.12
CA VAL A 117 7.11 7.99 -2.70
C VAL A 117 7.75 6.71 -2.19
N VAL A 118 9.03 6.80 -1.83
CA VAL A 118 9.77 5.65 -1.30
C VAL A 118 9.99 5.84 0.19
N LYS A 119 9.49 4.90 0.98
CA LYS A 119 9.53 4.92 2.44
C LYS A 119 10.94 4.70 2.98
N VAL A 120 11.09 4.89 4.30
CA VAL A 120 12.26 4.45 5.08
C VAL A 120 13.60 4.86 4.45
N GLY A 121 13.92 6.16 4.55
CA GLY A 121 15.13 6.75 3.98
C GLY A 121 15.11 6.94 2.47
N GLY A 122 13.99 6.62 1.82
CA GLY A 122 13.80 6.85 0.40
C GLY A 122 13.41 8.30 0.06
N PRO A 123 13.57 8.71 -1.20
CA PRO A 123 13.17 10.01 -1.72
C PRO A 123 11.68 10.08 -2.12
N LEU A 124 11.20 11.30 -2.32
CA LEU A 124 10.10 11.57 -3.26
C LEU A 124 10.71 11.92 -4.62
N VAL A 125 10.36 11.15 -5.65
CA VAL A 125 10.85 11.33 -7.03
C VAL A 125 9.69 11.69 -7.95
N VAL A 126 9.93 12.60 -8.89
CA VAL A 126 8.95 12.98 -9.91
C VAL A 126 9.52 12.74 -11.29
N THR A 127 8.77 12.01 -12.11
CA THR A 127 9.10 11.77 -13.51
C THR A 127 8.01 12.30 -14.44
N ASP A 128 8.34 12.46 -15.71
CA ASP A 128 7.31 12.49 -16.75
C ASP A 128 6.56 11.16 -16.79
N ALA A 129 5.22 11.17 -16.73
CA ALA A 129 4.46 9.93 -16.70
C ALA A 129 4.57 9.12 -18.00
N ASN A 130 4.78 9.78 -19.15
CA ASN A 130 4.83 9.12 -20.45
C ASN A 130 6.24 8.62 -20.82
N THR A 131 7.30 9.27 -20.33
CA THR A 131 8.70 8.85 -20.63
C THR A 131 9.42 8.22 -19.46
N MET A 132 8.89 8.36 -18.24
CA MET A 132 9.53 7.99 -16.97
C MET A 132 10.86 8.67 -16.66
N VAL A 133 11.25 9.70 -17.43
CA VAL A 133 12.45 10.49 -17.15
C VAL A 133 12.22 11.37 -15.91
N GLU A 134 13.12 11.26 -14.93
CA GLU A 134 13.09 12.04 -13.69
C GLU A 134 13.28 13.53 -13.98
N SER A 135 12.37 14.35 -13.44
CA SER A 135 12.37 15.81 -13.55
C SER A 135 12.57 16.54 -12.22
N ALA A 136 12.32 15.89 -11.09
CA ALA A 136 12.57 16.47 -9.77
C ALA A 136 12.76 15.38 -8.70
N ARG A 137 13.44 15.73 -7.61
CA ARG A 137 13.70 14.82 -6.49
C ARG A 137 13.78 15.61 -5.18
N LEU A 138 13.06 15.15 -4.16
CA LEU A 138 13.28 15.50 -2.77
C LEU A 138 14.01 14.33 -2.11
N THR A 139 15.33 14.46 -1.97
CA THR A 139 16.22 13.37 -1.53
C THR A 139 15.88 12.88 -0.12
N THR A 140 15.60 13.82 0.79
CA THR A 140 15.25 13.52 2.18
C THR A 140 13.90 14.14 2.49
N MET A 141 12.89 13.30 2.65
CA MET A 141 11.55 13.72 3.06
C MET A 141 11.51 14.03 4.56
N PRO A 142 10.52 14.82 5.02
CA PRO A 142 10.26 14.97 6.45
C PRO A 142 10.09 13.61 7.14
N ASP A 143 10.56 13.52 8.39
CA ASP A 143 10.60 12.29 9.20
C ASP A 143 11.44 11.14 8.59
N ASN A 144 12.09 11.38 7.45
CA ASN A 144 12.83 10.38 6.66
C ASN A 144 11.99 9.13 6.32
N ASP A 145 10.67 9.29 6.24
CA ASP A 145 9.71 8.19 6.03
C ASP A 145 8.40 8.73 5.44
N GLY A 146 8.36 8.90 4.11
CA GLY A 146 7.18 9.37 3.39
C GLY A 146 6.25 8.23 2.99
N HIS A 147 4.93 8.46 2.97
CA HIS A 147 3.90 7.46 2.72
C HIS A 147 3.11 7.70 1.44
N ALA A 148 2.33 8.79 1.36
CA ALA A 148 1.51 9.08 0.19
C ALA A 148 1.63 10.54 -0.24
N PHE A 149 1.46 10.78 -1.54
CA PHE A 149 1.43 12.11 -2.13
C PHE A 149 0.05 12.42 -2.70
N LEU A 150 -0.42 13.65 -2.53
CA LEU A 150 -1.64 14.17 -3.16
C LEU A 150 -1.37 15.54 -3.77
N GLY A 151 -1.51 15.66 -5.09
CA GLY A 151 -1.50 16.96 -5.76
C GLY A 151 -2.78 17.75 -5.47
N LEU A 152 -2.65 19.03 -5.14
CA LEU A 152 -3.80 19.93 -4.92
C LEU A 152 -4.03 20.83 -6.13
N ASP A 153 -2.97 21.45 -6.62
CA ASP A 153 -2.96 22.35 -7.77
C ASP A 153 -1.55 22.35 -8.42
N SER A 154 -1.31 23.25 -9.39
CA SER A 154 -0.02 23.33 -10.09
C SER A 154 1.16 23.77 -9.24
N THR A 155 0.91 24.35 -8.07
CA THR A 155 1.93 24.93 -7.17
C THR A 155 2.03 24.21 -5.82
N LYS A 156 1.06 23.36 -5.48
CA LYS A 156 1.00 22.70 -4.17
C LYS A 156 0.53 21.24 -4.24
N GLY A 157 1.21 20.41 -3.47
CA GLY A 157 0.75 19.08 -3.06
C GLY A 157 0.87 18.88 -1.56
N LEU A 158 0.48 17.70 -1.09
CA LEU A 158 0.65 17.24 0.29
C LEU A 158 1.42 15.93 0.29
N LEU A 159 2.25 15.72 1.30
CA LEU A 159 2.97 14.49 1.59
C LEU A 159 2.63 14.04 3.00
N THR A 160 2.16 12.81 3.14
CA THR A 160 2.04 12.14 4.44
C THR A 160 3.34 11.42 4.77
N THR A 161 3.65 11.33 6.06
CA THR A 161 4.87 10.71 6.57
C THR A 161 4.58 9.90 7.84
N GLY A 162 5.63 9.32 8.43
CA GLY A 162 5.60 8.72 9.76
C GLY A 162 5.22 9.68 10.90
N GLY A 163 5.28 11.00 10.69
CA GLY A 163 5.05 12.01 11.73
C GLY A 163 3.97 13.05 11.43
N GLY A 164 3.30 12.98 10.27
CA GLY A 164 2.14 13.79 9.93
C GLY A 164 2.10 14.23 8.47
N VAL A 165 1.48 15.39 8.21
CA VAL A 165 1.22 15.89 6.85
C VAL A 165 2.02 17.16 6.58
N TYR A 166 2.71 17.22 5.43
CA TYR A 166 3.55 18.33 5.03
C TYR A 166 3.12 18.87 3.67
N PRO A 167 2.91 20.19 3.51
CA PRO A 167 2.75 20.80 2.20
C PRO A 167 4.04 20.68 1.38
N ILE A 168 3.91 20.38 0.09
CA ILE A 168 5.02 20.32 -0.87
C ILE A 168 4.81 21.38 -1.94
N THR A 169 5.77 22.28 -2.11
CA THR A 169 5.78 23.28 -3.18
C THR A 169 6.12 22.61 -4.51
N LEU A 170 5.30 22.84 -5.54
CA LEU A 170 5.49 22.31 -6.90
C LEU A 170 5.96 23.42 -7.86
N PRO A 171 6.77 23.10 -8.87
CA PRO A 171 7.31 21.76 -9.19
C PRO A 171 8.58 21.39 -8.41
N GLY A 172 9.14 22.30 -7.60
CA GLY A 172 10.48 22.15 -7.00
C GLY A 172 10.61 21.14 -5.85
N LEU A 173 9.50 20.63 -5.31
CA LEU A 173 9.43 19.65 -4.21
C LEU A 173 9.99 20.12 -2.86
N THR A 174 9.87 21.40 -2.53
CA THR A 174 10.25 21.89 -1.21
C THR A 174 9.17 21.57 -0.17
N ALA A 175 9.54 20.87 0.92
CA ALA A 175 8.63 20.62 2.04
C ALA A 175 8.45 21.88 2.91
N GLY A 176 7.20 22.19 3.24
CA GLY A 176 6.83 23.26 4.17
C GLY A 176 6.73 22.77 5.61
N THR A 177 6.17 23.62 6.48
CA THR A 177 5.90 23.28 7.89
C THR A 177 4.80 22.22 8.01
N LYS A 178 4.97 21.27 8.94
CA LYS A 178 3.96 20.26 9.28
C LYS A 178 2.61 20.90 9.59
N LEU A 179 1.53 20.37 9.02
CA LEU A 179 0.17 20.78 9.32
C LEU A 179 -0.23 20.37 10.74
N PRO A 180 -1.01 21.20 11.46
CA PRO A 180 -1.50 20.83 12.78
C PRO A 180 -2.52 19.69 12.71
N GLY A 181 -2.70 18.97 13.82
CA GLY A 181 -3.80 18.03 14.03
C GLY A 181 -3.52 16.57 13.68
N ILE A 182 -2.39 16.25 13.01
CA ILE A 182 -1.88 14.89 12.89
C ILE A 182 -0.43 14.87 13.36
N THR A 183 -0.14 14.00 14.33
CA THR A 183 1.18 13.82 14.91
C THR A 183 1.68 12.38 14.82
N SER A 184 0.83 11.46 14.39
CA SER A 184 1.13 10.04 14.22
C SER A 184 1.47 9.67 12.77
N TYR A 185 1.73 8.39 12.55
CA TYR A 185 1.85 7.78 11.22
C TYR A 185 0.64 8.15 10.36
N SER A 186 0.88 8.68 9.17
CA SER A 186 -0.18 9.10 8.26
C SER A 186 0.03 8.53 6.87
N GLY A 187 -1.05 8.16 6.20
CA GLY A 187 -1.02 7.35 4.97
C GLY A 187 -1.81 7.99 3.85
N ASP A 188 -2.75 7.24 3.30
CA ASP A 188 -3.52 7.66 2.14
C ASP A 188 -4.27 8.97 2.35
N MET A 189 -4.40 9.72 1.25
CA MET A 189 -5.13 10.97 1.20
C MET A 189 -6.08 10.98 0.01
N ILE A 190 -7.21 11.66 0.16
CA ILE A 190 -8.12 11.92 -0.96
C ILE A 190 -8.74 13.31 -0.86
N LYS A 191 -8.80 14.03 -1.97
CA LYS A 191 -9.55 15.29 -2.06
C LYS A 191 -10.99 15.00 -2.49
N ALA A 192 -11.96 15.47 -1.72
CA ALA A 192 -13.37 15.40 -2.09
C ALA A 192 -14.10 16.67 -1.61
N GLY A 193 -14.83 17.31 -2.53
CA GLY A 193 -15.44 18.62 -2.26
C GLY A 193 -14.41 19.66 -1.81
N ASN A 194 -14.73 20.35 -0.71
CA ASN A 194 -13.89 21.38 -0.11
C ASN A 194 -12.85 20.83 0.88
N TYR A 195 -12.69 19.51 0.98
CA TYR A 195 -11.84 18.88 1.98
C TYR A 195 -10.78 17.96 1.37
N VAL A 196 -9.71 17.80 2.12
CA VAL A 196 -8.74 16.70 1.98
C VAL A 196 -8.93 15.78 3.18
N PHE A 197 -9.21 14.51 2.93
CA PHE A 197 -9.28 13.48 3.95
C PHE A 197 -7.93 12.79 4.02
N VAL A 198 -7.42 12.60 5.24
CA VAL A 198 -6.13 11.99 5.54
C VAL A 198 -6.35 10.82 6.50
N HIS A 199 -5.70 9.70 6.22
CA HIS A 199 -5.68 8.54 7.10
C HIS A 199 -4.50 8.64 8.05
N ALA A 200 -4.76 8.68 9.35
CA ALA A 200 -3.77 8.74 10.41
C ALA A 200 -3.98 7.60 11.42
N GLN A 201 -2.89 7.14 12.04
CA GLN A 201 -2.88 6.00 12.94
C GLN A 201 -3.67 6.27 14.21
N THR A 202 -3.33 7.36 14.90
CA THR A 202 -3.93 7.68 16.19
C THR A 202 -5.18 8.53 15.99
N GLU A 203 -5.12 9.54 15.12
CA GLU A 203 -6.22 10.48 14.90
C GLU A 203 -7.32 9.92 13.99
N GLY A 204 -7.04 8.82 13.28
CA GLY A 204 -7.99 8.15 12.41
C GLY A 204 -8.19 8.89 11.09
N ILE A 205 -9.44 9.04 10.65
CA ILE A 205 -9.75 9.83 9.46
C ILE A 205 -9.86 11.30 9.87
N VAL A 206 -9.03 12.15 9.28
CA VAL A 206 -9.01 13.61 9.52
C VAL A 206 -9.35 14.34 8.24
N ALA A 207 -10.35 15.22 8.26
CA ALA A 207 -10.67 16.14 7.18
C ALA A 207 -10.02 17.50 7.43
N TYR A 208 -9.20 17.95 6.49
CA TYR A 208 -8.68 19.31 6.39
C TYR A 208 -9.52 20.11 5.40
N ASN A 209 -9.77 21.38 5.67
CA ASN A 209 -10.23 22.32 4.65
C ASN A 209 -9.16 22.42 3.56
N ALA A 210 -9.51 22.17 2.29
CA ALA A 210 -8.55 22.10 1.19
C ALA A 210 -7.87 23.45 0.90
N SER A 211 -8.54 24.58 1.18
CA SER A 211 -8.02 25.93 0.94
C SER A 211 -7.08 26.40 2.06
N SER A 212 -7.50 26.26 3.32
CA SER A 212 -6.75 26.74 4.49
C SER A 212 -5.80 25.70 5.08
N LEU A 213 -5.95 24.42 4.73
CA LEU A 213 -5.21 23.29 5.32
C LEU A 213 -5.31 23.23 6.85
N THR A 214 -6.46 23.63 7.39
CA THR A 214 -6.80 23.52 8.82
C THR A 214 -7.76 22.36 9.04
N VAL A 215 -7.64 21.66 10.17
CA VAL A 215 -8.54 20.56 10.53
C VAL A 215 -9.97 21.08 10.63
N ALA A 216 -10.87 20.41 9.91
CA ALA A 216 -12.31 20.65 9.96
C ALA A 216 -13.01 19.65 10.89
N ARG A 217 -12.66 18.36 10.79
CA ARG A 217 -13.32 17.29 11.56
C ARG A 217 -12.50 16.00 11.58
N THR A 218 -12.68 15.19 12.62
CA THR A 218 -12.19 13.80 12.70
C THR A 218 -13.35 12.80 12.74
N PHE A 219 -13.13 11.57 12.27
CA PHE A 219 -14.18 10.54 12.13
C PHE A 219 -13.87 9.20 12.83
N GLY A 220 -12.86 9.22 13.71
CA GLY A 220 -12.38 8.03 14.41
C GLY A 220 -11.46 7.16 13.55
N THR A 221 -10.94 6.10 14.15
CA THR A 221 -9.97 5.20 13.53
C THR A 221 -10.54 4.42 12.35
N ALA A 222 -9.68 4.13 11.40
CA ALA A 222 -9.97 3.32 10.23
C ALA A 222 -8.75 2.47 9.87
N ASN A 223 -9.00 1.39 9.16
CA ASN A 223 -8.02 0.40 8.73
C ASN A 223 -7.77 0.43 7.22
N LEU A 224 -8.76 0.83 6.40
CA LEU A 224 -8.62 0.99 4.95
C LEU A 224 -9.15 2.36 4.54
N CYS A 225 -8.37 3.16 3.80
CA CYS A 225 -8.72 4.52 3.37
C CYS A 225 -8.02 4.85 2.03
N PHE A 226 -8.59 5.47 1.01
CA PHE A 226 -9.97 5.87 0.82
C PHE A 226 -10.39 5.44 -0.58
N ALA A 227 -11.69 5.23 -0.77
CA ALA A 227 -12.30 5.17 -2.10
C ALA A 227 -13.29 6.34 -2.26
N LEU A 228 -13.33 6.95 -3.44
CA LEU A 228 -14.33 7.96 -3.79
C LEU A 228 -15.50 7.28 -4.51
N GLY A 229 -16.63 7.11 -3.81
CA GLY A 229 -17.81 6.49 -4.40
C GLY A 229 -18.39 7.31 -5.56
N LYS A 230 -19.09 6.65 -6.48
CA LYS A 230 -19.83 7.31 -7.58
C LYS A 230 -20.88 8.30 -7.07
N ASP A 231 -21.36 8.11 -5.85
CA ASP A 231 -22.26 9.03 -5.14
C ASP A 231 -21.54 10.26 -4.54
N GLY A 232 -20.23 10.42 -4.83
CA GLY A 232 -19.39 11.50 -4.35
C GLY A 232 -18.95 11.37 -2.89
N ALA A 233 -19.32 10.29 -2.19
CA ALA A 233 -18.92 10.11 -0.80
C ALA A 233 -17.52 9.51 -0.67
N VAL A 234 -16.84 9.83 0.43
CA VAL A 234 -15.56 9.22 0.80
C VAL A 234 -15.83 7.96 1.62
N TYR A 235 -15.27 6.85 1.17
CA TYR A 235 -15.39 5.55 1.81
C TYR A 235 -14.08 5.14 2.47
N ALA A 236 -14.21 4.54 3.65
CA ALA A 236 -13.14 3.94 4.43
C ALA A 236 -13.69 2.73 5.17
N ALA A 237 -12.86 1.82 5.67
CA ALA A 237 -13.31 0.74 6.54
C ALA A 237 -12.61 0.82 7.89
N ASN A 238 -13.35 0.66 8.98
CA ASN A 238 -12.78 0.33 10.28
C ASN A 238 -12.79 -1.20 10.45
N THR A 239 -12.50 -1.69 11.65
CA THR A 239 -12.38 -3.14 11.94
C THR A 239 -13.51 -3.98 11.38
N ASP A 240 -14.76 -3.52 11.38
CA ASP A 240 -15.90 -4.36 11.03
C ASP A 240 -17.01 -3.65 10.24
N SER A 241 -16.76 -2.42 9.78
CA SER A 241 -17.76 -1.58 9.13
C SER A 241 -17.15 -0.75 8.00
N LEU A 242 -17.90 -0.64 6.90
CA LEU A 242 -17.62 0.30 5.84
C LEU A 242 -18.24 1.65 6.21
N ILE A 243 -17.39 2.65 6.39
CA ILE A 243 -17.70 4.03 6.71
C ILE A 243 -17.92 4.80 5.42
N ARG A 244 -18.95 5.64 5.42
CA ARG A 244 -19.26 6.58 4.34
C ARG A 244 -19.30 7.99 4.92
N ILE A 245 -18.59 8.93 4.30
CA ILE A 245 -18.56 10.34 4.68
C ILE A 245 -19.02 11.20 3.50
N ASN A 246 -20.07 12.00 3.71
CA ASN A 246 -20.50 12.98 2.71
C ASN A 246 -19.53 14.18 2.75
N PRO A 247 -18.80 14.52 1.67
CA PRO A 247 -17.80 15.58 1.70
C PRO A 247 -18.38 17.00 1.64
N THR A 248 -19.71 17.15 1.53
CA THR A 248 -20.39 18.46 1.59
C THR A 248 -20.84 18.77 3.01
N THR A 249 -21.43 17.78 3.69
CA THR A 249 -22.00 17.96 5.05
C THR A 249 -21.14 17.39 6.16
N LEU A 250 -20.10 16.64 5.82
CA LEU A 250 -19.30 15.82 6.74
C LEU A 250 -20.15 14.83 7.56
N ALA A 251 -21.33 14.44 7.07
CA ALA A 251 -22.15 13.43 7.69
C ALA A 251 -21.50 12.05 7.53
N ARG A 252 -21.41 11.30 8.64
CA ARG A 252 -20.83 9.96 8.69
C ARG A 252 -21.92 8.92 8.87
N THR A 253 -21.94 7.91 8.02
CA THR A 253 -22.74 6.68 8.19
C THR A 253 -21.84 5.46 8.10
N ALA A 254 -22.37 4.29 8.47
CA ALA A 254 -21.64 3.04 8.42
C ALA A 254 -22.58 1.88 8.07
N VAL A 255 -22.05 0.89 7.35
CA VAL A 255 -22.68 -0.41 7.15
C VAL A 255 -21.76 -1.51 7.66
N LYS A 256 -22.33 -2.55 8.29
CA LYS A 256 -21.55 -3.66 8.83
C LYS A 256 -20.91 -4.48 7.70
N LEU A 257 -19.65 -4.82 7.85
CA LEU A 257 -18.95 -5.78 7.01
C LEU A 257 -19.10 -7.20 7.58
N PRO A 258 -19.23 -8.24 6.73
CA PRO A 258 -19.31 -9.63 7.17
C PRO A 258 -17.93 -10.24 7.50
N PHE A 259 -16.90 -9.41 7.56
CA PHE A 259 -15.53 -9.78 7.86
C PHE A 259 -14.83 -8.64 8.60
N SER A 260 -13.72 -8.97 9.25
CA SER A 260 -12.88 -7.96 9.88
C SER A 260 -11.82 -7.44 8.91
N THR A 261 -11.53 -6.14 8.95
CA THR A 261 -10.38 -5.54 8.27
C THR A 261 -9.23 -5.40 9.26
N PRO A 262 -8.01 -5.86 8.92
CA PRO A 262 -6.86 -5.73 9.82
C PRO A 262 -6.30 -4.31 9.85
N SER A 263 -5.68 -3.94 10.97
CA SER A 263 -4.93 -2.67 11.09
C SER A 263 -3.78 -2.60 10.07
N PRO A 264 -3.58 -1.46 9.37
CA PRO A 264 -2.53 -1.30 8.36
C PRO A 264 -1.20 -0.84 8.96
N TRP A 265 -1.12 -0.61 10.27
CA TRP A 265 0.00 0.05 10.92
C TRP A 265 1.13 -0.90 11.32
N GLY A 266 2.34 -0.36 11.49
CA GLY A 266 3.58 -1.11 11.80
C GLY A 266 4.46 -1.36 10.56
N ALA A 267 3.84 -1.59 9.41
CA ALA A 267 4.48 -1.58 8.10
C ALA A 267 3.48 -1.02 7.08
N TRP A 268 3.33 0.31 7.07
CA TRP A 268 2.29 0.98 6.28
C TRP A 268 2.40 0.65 4.77
N ARG A 269 1.24 0.44 4.15
CA ARG A 269 1.06 0.12 2.73
C ARG A 269 -0.24 0.78 2.23
N HIS A 270 -0.30 1.06 0.93
CA HIS A 270 -1.48 1.64 0.30
C HIS A 270 -2.73 0.78 0.55
N SER A 271 -3.86 1.43 0.83
CA SER A 271 -5.05 0.76 1.31
C SER A 271 -5.74 -0.12 0.27
N ALA A 272 -6.31 -1.22 0.76
CA ALA A 272 -6.95 -2.24 -0.06
C ALA A 272 -8.46 -1.97 -0.29
N ILE A 273 -8.77 -0.75 -0.75
CA ILE A 273 -10.13 -0.27 -1.02
C ILE A 273 -10.15 0.62 -2.27
N THR A 274 -11.10 0.41 -3.17
CA THR A 274 -11.25 1.20 -4.41
C THR A 274 -12.71 1.26 -4.84
N SER A 275 -13.04 2.06 -5.84
CA SER A 275 -14.42 2.27 -6.32
C SER A 275 -14.51 2.26 -7.84
N SER A 276 -15.65 1.82 -8.35
CA SER A 276 -15.96 1.93 -9.78
C SER A 276 -16.44 3.36 -10.10
N THR A 277 -16.02 3.89 -11.25
CA THR A 277 -16.62 5.11 -11.83
C THR A 277 -17.81 4.79 -12.73
N THR A 278 -17.94 3.53 -13.17
CA THR A 278 -19.03 3.05 -14.02
C THR A 278 -20.22 2.62 -13.16
N ASP A 279 -19.99 1.74 -12.20
CA ASP A 279 -21.00 1.17 -11.31
C ASP A 279 -20.99 1.87 -9.94
N SER A 280 -22.13 1.89 -9.24
CA SER A 280 -22.22 2.43 -7.88
C SER A 280 -21.67 1.43 -6.85
N THR A 281 -20.37 1.13 -6.91
CA THR A 281 -19.76 0.06 -6.10
C THR A 281 -18.44 0.43 -5.45
N ILE A 282 -18.21 -0.11 -4.25
CA ILE A 282 -16.95 -0.08 -3.51
C ILE A 282 -16.39 -1.51 -3.43
N PHE A 283 -15.13 -1.68 -3.77
CA PHE A 283 -14.41 -2.95 -3.70
C PHE A 283 -13.49 -2.96 -2.49
N ILE A 284 -13.49 -4.06 -1.75
CA ILE A 284 -12.75 -4.19 -0.49
C ILE A 284 -12.04 -5.53 -0.50
N VAL A 285 -10.71 -5.51 -0.44
CA VAL A 285 -9.92 -6.74 -0.28
C VAL A 285 -10.02 -7.20 1.17
N ARG A 286 -10.32 -8.48 1.38
CA ARG A 286 -10.37 -9.08 2.72
C ARG A 286 -9.01 -9.70 3.07
N ASN A 287 -8.09 -8.86 3.56
CA ASN A 287 -6.80 -9.33 4.08
C ASN A 287 -6.93 -10.05 5.44
N ASN A 288 -5.93 -10.85 5.79
CA ASN A 288 -5.88 -11.61 7.03
C ASN A 288 -4.68 -11.20 7.89
N GLY A 289 -4.81 -10.08 8.60
CA GLY A 289 -3.70 -9.49 9.34
C GLY A 289 -2.60 -9.02 8.37
N PHE A 290 -1.36 -9.41 8.66
CA PHE A 290 -0.23 -9.17 7.73
C PHE A 290 -0.23 -10.10 6.53
N MET A 291 -0.96 -11.22 6.58
CA MET A 291 -1.09 -12.15 5.45
C MET A 291 -2.05 -11.60 4.39
N GLY A 292 -1.69 -11.82 3.12
CA GLY A 292 -2.56 -11.60 2.00
C GLY A 292 -3.85 -12.42 2.11
N GLY A 293 -4.98 -11.77 1.82
CA GLY A 293 -6.26 -12.45 1.67
C GLY A 293 -6.37 -13.23 0.37
N THR A 294 -7.49 -13.92 0.20
CA THR A 294 -7.84 -14.62 -1.05
C THR A 294 -9.20 -14.20 -1.62
N THR A 295 -9.92 -13.32 -0.92
CA THR A 295 -11.25 -12.85 -1.35
C THR A 295 -11.33 -11.33 -1.39
N LEU A 296 -12.11 -10.83 -2.35
CA LEU A 296 -12.47 -9.43 -2.48
C LEU A 296 -14.00 -9.32 -2.51
N TYR A 297 -14.54 -8.38 -1.76
CA TYR A 297 -15.97 -8.11 -1.64
C TYR A 297 -16.35 -6.84 -2.41
N ARG A 298 -17.60 -6.81 -2.89
CA ARG A 298 -18.18 -5.68 -3.62
C ARG A 298 -19.42 -5.18 -2.91
N TYR A 299 -19.34 -3.98 -2.34
CA TYR A 299 -20.50 -3.28 -1.81
C TYR A 299 -21.17 -2.48 -2.93
N VAL A 300 -22.42 -2.80 -3.26
CA VAL A 300 -23.28 -1.95 -4.09
C VAL A 300 -23.86 -0.88 -3.16
N ILE A 301 -23.63 0.39 -3.48
CA ILE A 301 -23.99 1.51 -2.60
C ILE A 301 -25.50 1.47 -2.30
N GLY A 302 -25.85 1.40 -1.02
CA GLY A 302 -27.23 1.29 -0.54
C GLY A 302 -27.78 -0.13 -0.41
N ASN A 303 -27.04 -1.16 -0.87
CA ASN A 303 -27.48 -2.55 -0.84
C ASN A 303 -26.50 -3.44 -0.05
N THR A 304 -26.77 -3.65 1.24
CA THR A 304 -25.94 -4.48 2.13
C THR A 304 -25.94 -5.96 1.75
N ALA A 305 -26.97 -6.46 1.05
CA ALA A 305 -27.03 -7.84 0.62
C ALA A 305 -25.95 -8.20 -0.42
N SER A 306 -25.35 -7.21 -1.09
CA SER A 306 -24.26 -7.44 -2.04
C SER A 306 -22.96 -7.92 -1.37
N LEU A 307 -22.88 -7.84 -0.05
CA LEU A 307 -21.72 -8.30 0.74
C LEU A 307 -21.87 -9.74 1.23
N SER A 308 -22.99 -10.42 0.95
CA SER A 308 -23.27 -11.76 1.48
C SER A 308 -22.24 -12.82 1.03
N THR A 309 -21.67 -12.64 -0.15
CA THR A 309 -20.62 -13.50 -0.70
C THR A 309 -19.45 -12.68 -1.24
N PRO A 310 -18.24 -13.26 -1.29
CA PRO A 310 -17.14 -12.67 -2.06
C PRO A 310 -17.55 -12.40 -3.51
N PHE A 311 -17.05 -11.29 -4.07
CA PHE A 311 -17.20 -10.96 -5.48
C PHE A 311 -16.13 -11.63 -6.34
N ILE A 312 -14.90 -11.69 -5.81
CA ILE A 312 -13.77 -12.40 -6.42
C ILE A 312 -13.15 -13.33 -5.38
N THR A 313 -12.84 -14.55 -5.80
CA THR A 313 -11.96 -15.49 -5.09
C THR A 313 -10.74 -15.74 -5.96
N LEU A 314 -9.54 -15.55 -5.39
CA LEU A 314 -8.29 -15.75 -6.13
C LEU A 314 -8.09 -17.23 -6.50
N PRO A 315 -7.34 -17.50 -7.59
CA PRO A 315 -6.86 -18.85 -7.88
C PRO A 315 -6.07 -19.44 -6.70
N SER A 316 -6.10 -20.78 -6.57
CA SER A 316 -5.36 -21.48 -5.52
C SER A 316 -3.86 -21.15 -5.55
N GLY A 317 -3.27 -20.96 -4.37
CA GLY A 317 -1.85 -20.62 -4.23
C GLY A 317 -1.52 -19.15 -4.48
N GLN A 318 -2.51 -18.28 -4.69
CA GLN A 318 -2.31 -16.84 -4.81
C GLN A 318 -2.92 -16.08 -3.62
N TYR A 319 -2.21 -15.04 -3.18
CA TYR A 319 -2.59 -14.19 -2.06
C TYR A 319 -2.45 -12.73 -2.46
N PHE A 320 -3.44 -11.89 -2.12
CA PHE A 320 -3.35 -10.44 -2.38
C PHE A 320 -2.10 -9.85 -1.75
N TYR A 321 -1.45 -8.93 -2.45
CA TYR A 321 -0.28 -8.20 -1.95
C TYR A 321 -0.44 -6.69 -2.12
N GLY A 322 0.11 -5.93 -1.17
CA GLY A 322 -0.02 -4.47 -1.14
C GLY A 322 -1.48 -4.03 -1.02
N ALA A 323 -1.90 -3.10 -1.87
CA ALA A 323 -3.30 -2.70 -2.03
C ALA A 323 -4.18 -3.86 -2.54
N GLY A 324 -3.59 -4.85 -3.21
CA GLY A 324 -4.25 -6.07 -3.69
C GLY A 324 -5.21 -5.88 -4.86
N ALA A 325 -5.93 -4.76 -4.93
CA ALA A 325 -6.81 -4.41 -6.03
C ALA A 325 -6.93 -2.90 -6.20
N ALA A 326 -6.95 -2.44 -7.45
CA ALA A 326 -7.27 -1.06 -7.81
C ALA A 326 -8.11 -1.01 -9.09
N TYR A 327 -8.96 0.01 -9.22
CA TYR A 327 -9.89 0.14 -10.34
C TYR A 327 -9.29 0.93 -11.51
N ASP A 328 -9.26 0.29 -12.68
CA ASP A 328 -8.91 0.91 -13.95
C ASP A 328 -10.18 1.42 -14.66
N LYS A 329 -10.38 2.73 -14.61
CA LYS A 329 -11.51 3.41 -15.26
C LYS A 329 -11.48 3.32 -16.79
N SER A 330 -10.31 3.19 -17.40
CA SER A 330 -10.16 3.24 -18.86
C SER A 330 -10.77 2.02 -19.54
N ASN A 331 -10.75 0.87 -18.85
CA ASN A 331 -11.27 -0.40 -19.36
C ASN A 331 -12.40 -0.98 -18.50
N ASN A 332 -12.83 -0.29 -17.45
CA ASN A 332 -13.76 -0.81 -16.45
C ASN A 332 -13.30 -2.17 -15.86
N THR A 333 -12.03 -2.24 -15.45
CA THR A 333 -11.44 -3.45 -14.89
C THR A 333 -10.96 -3.25 -13.46
N LEU A 334 -10.92 -4.33 -12.68
CA LEU A 334 -10.15 -4.41 -11.46
C LEU A 334 -8.80 -5.04 -11.78
N VAL A 335 -7.73 -4.28 -11.55
CA VAL A 335 -6.37 -4.78 -11.57
C VAL A 335 -6.04 -5.32 -10.19
N VAL A 336 -5.74 -6.61 -10.12
CA VAL A 336 -5.48 -7.36 -8.91
C VAL A 336 -4.02 -7.81 -8.88
N THR A 337 -3.35 -7.63 -7.75
CA THR A 337 -1.94 -7.98 -7.56
C THR A 337 -1.79 -9.06 -6.49
N THR A 338 -1.06 -10.12 -6.82
CA THR A 338 -0.88 -11.28 -5.94
C THR A 338 0.57 -11.76 -5.89
N VAL A 339 0.88 -12.52 -4.84
CA VAL A 339 2.11 -13.32 -4.71
C VAL A 339 1.75 -14.79 -4.42
N ASN A 340 2.70 -15.70 -4.61
CA ASN A 340 2.51 -17.14 -4.40
C ASN A 340 2.67 -17.64 -2.95
N GLY A 341 2.63 -16.74 -1.97
CA GLY A 341 2.67 -17.11 -0.55
C GLY A 341 1.97 -16.07 0.33
N PRO A 342 1.44 -16.47 1.48
CA PRO A 342 0.57 -15.60 2.28
C PRO A 342 1.28 -14.38 2.88
N PHE A 343 2.59 -14.45 3.10
CA PHE A 343 3.39 -13.33 3.61
C PHE A 343 4.35 -12.76 2.58
N THR A 344 4.90 -13.64 1.73
CA THR A 344 5.99 -13.36 0.81
C THR A 344 5.97 -14.39 -0.31
N GLY A 345 6.56 -14.06 -1.46
CA GLY A 345 6.64 -14.94 -2.61
C GLY A 345 7.45 -14.32 -3.73
N SER A 346 8.16 -15.15 -4.49
CA SER A 346 8.96 -14.73 -5.65
C SER A 346 8.20 -14.88 -6.97
N VAL A 347 6.96 -15.35 -6.94
CA VAL A 347 6.08 -15.41 -8.12
C VAL A 347 4.95 -14.42 -7.90
N ASN A 348 4.99 -13.33 -8.66
CA ASN A 348 3.99 -12.27 -8.60
C ASN A 348 3.05 -12.43 -9.78
N THR A 349 1.78 -12.05 -9.60
CA THR A 349 0.80 -12.09 -10.68
C THR A 349 -0.02 -10.81 -10.70
N VAL A 350 -0.29 -10.32 -11.91
CA VAL A 350 -1.30 -9.29 -12.17
C VAL A 350 -2.46 -9.94 -12.88
N LEU A 351 -3.65 -9.82 -12.31
CA LEU A 351 -4.90 -10.33 -12.86
C LEU A 351 -5.80 -9.15 -13.19
N ARG A 352 -6.46 -9.19 -14.34
CA ARG A 352 -7.50 -8.21 -14.67
C ARG A 352 -8.85 -8.87 -14.66
N TYR A 353 -9.78 -8.34 -13.86
CA TYR A 353 -11.16 -8.78 -13.80
C TYR A 353 -12.07 -7.72 -14.40
N ASN A 354 -13.14 -8.11 -15.07
CA ASN A 354 -14.21 -7.18 -15.40
C ASN A 354 -14.84 -6.67 -14.09
N ALA A 355 -14.85 -5.36 -13.88
CA ALA A 355 -15.28 -4.79 -12.60
C ALA A 355 -16.80 -4.95 -12.35
N THR A 356 -17.58 -5.08 -13.41
CA THR A 356 -19.04 -5.25 -13.34
C THR A 356 -19.43 -6.71 -13.10
N THR A 357 -18.77 -7.68 -13.75
CA THR A 357 -19.17 -9.09 -13.67
C THR A 357 -18.31 -9.93 -12.73
N GLY A 358 -17.08 -9.51 -12.44
CA GLY A 358 -16.12 -10.29 -11.65
C GLY A 358 -15.46 -11.41 -12.46
N THR A 359 -15.66 -11.45 -13.79
CA THR A 359 -15.04 -12.42 -14.67
C THR A 359 -13.57 -12.11 -14.89
N LEU A 360 -12.69 -13.09 -14.72
CA LEU A 360 -11.27 -12.97 -15.07
C LEU A 360 -11.12 -12.75 -16.58
N ILE A 361 -10.43 -11.68 -16.97
CA ILE A 361 -10.11 -11.35 -18.35
C ILE A 361 -8.77 -12.01 -18.72
N ASN A 362 -7.74 -11.75 -17.93
CA ASN A 362 -6.41 -12.32 -18.13
C ASN A 362 -5.55 -12.28 -16.86
N SER A 363 -4.40 -12.94 -16.94
CA SER A 363 -3.46 -13.10 -15.84
C SER A 363 -2.03 -13.11 -16.39
N ASN A 364 -1.15 -12.32 -15.79
CA ASN A 364 0.24 -12.16 -16.20
C ASN A 364 1.17 -12.40 -15.01
N VAL A 365 2.05 -13.39 -15.13
CA VAL A 365 3.03 -13.77 -14.11
C VAL A 365 4.35 -13.05 -14.37
N PHE A 366 4.98 -12.54 -13.32
CA PHE A 366 6.34 -11.99 -13.37
C PHE A 366 7.12 -12.46 -12.15
N ASN A 367 8.23 -13.15 -12.41
CA ASN A 367 9.04 -13.81 -11.40
C ASN A 367 10.12 -12.85 -10.85
N GLY A 368 10.28 -12.83 -9.54
CA GLY A 368 11.24 -12.02 -8.82
C GLY A 368 10.71 -11.59 -7.45
N TRP A 369 11.59 -11.08 -6.59
CA TRP A 369 11.23 -10.53 -5.29
C TRP A 369 10.79 -9.06 -5.43
N TYR A 370 9.68 -8.83 -6.13
CA TYR A 370 9.20 -7.49 -6.49
C TYR A 370 8.17 -6.93 -5.51
N PHE A 371 7.20 -7.75 -5.10
CA PHE A 371 6.17 -7.38 -4.12
C PHE A 371 5.29 -6.20 -4.61
N PRO A 372 4.29 -6.45 -5.47
CA PRO A 372 3.51 -5.40 -6.12
C PRO A 372 2.66 -4.62 -5.10
N ALA A 373 3.10 -3.42 -4.75
CA ALA A 373 2.51 -2.57 -3.72
C ALA A 373 1.17 -1.98 -4.18
N MET A 374 1.11 -1.40 -5.39
CA MET A 374 -0.14 -0.87 -5.94
C MET A 374 -0.11 -0.71 -7.46
N PRO A 375 -1.24 -0.95 -8.16
CA PRO A 375 -1.46 -0.41 -9.50
C PRO A 375 -1.60 1.12 -9.49
N VAL A 376 -1.17 1.79 -10.57
CA VAL A 376 -1.23 3.25 -10.73
C VAL A 376 -1.75 3.58 -12.13
N PHE A 377 -2.70 4.51 -12.23
CA PHE A 377 -3.43 4.84 -13.46
C PHE A 377 -3.30 6.32 -13.83
N TYR A 378 -3.61 6.65 -15.09
CA TYR A 378 -3.73 8.01 -15.63
C TYR A 378 -5.02 8.73 -15.21
#